data_AF-A0A929PIP9-F1
#
_entry.id   AF-A0A929PIP9-F1
#
_cell.length_a   1.000
_cell.length_b   1.000
_cell.length_c   1.000
_cell.angle_alpha   90.00
_cell.angle_beta   90.00
_cell.angle_gamma   90.00
#
_symmetry.space_group_name_H-M   'P 1'
#
loop_
_entity.id
_entity.type
_entity.pdbx_description
1 polymer ?
#
loop_
_entity_poly.entity_id
_entity_poly.type
_entity_poly.pdbx_seq_one_letter_code
_entity_poly.pdbx_strand_id
1 'polypeptide(L)'
;YIKDTQETFEKAFRSAELESFICMASSHLNQSSYATDKLSLFTQRFMEGARAQDEGPILYRDIQSYISDAFIETPEQTPFFVSQGSGLEVFATVTPSMASLKQSVFLPETEELPADLDTTIESEIKELESFFVPHEKVTGSLETLLKSLPNSKPEDSLISKYYSYEFLFKKKLESLVRMEEIARLASKRKWNQSYFVEVITEKRRDSNSYLSSLAALNDALLGRTPGYIIKDVPISIKSTLPLPFETIEIIARPNKSSLKQLGTLIGIVHSQTDVLILTTIIRYKNVGWDERVIDASTVEWAITEYKWKDIVSNPIIITKKVLSQLENEIFDYLKSFSKKKVTNIELS
;
A
#
# COMPACT_ATOMS: atom_id res chain seq x y z
N TYR A 1 16.39 11.29 -4.87
CA TYR A 1 16.81 9.89 -5.00
C TYR A 1 17.82 9.82 -6.14
N ILE A 2 19.12 9.99 -5.84
CA ILE A 2 20.18 9.88 -6.84
C ILE A 2 20.53 8.40 -6.95
N LYS A 3 20.16 7.77 -8.06
CA LYS A 3 20.60 6.42 -8.44
C LYS A 3 21.89 6.57 -9.23
N ASP A 4 22.99 6.85 -8.55
CA ASP A 4 24.30 6.55 -9.13
C ASP A 4 25.33 6.35 -8.03
N THR A 5 26.26 5.45 -8.32
CA THR A 5 27.24 4.83 -7.43
C THR A 5 28.01 5.84 -6.56
N GLN A 6 28.20 5.50 -5.28
CA GLN A 6 28.98 6.26 -4.28
C GLN A 6 30.33 6.76 -4.82
N GLU A 7 31.00 5.98 -5.69
CA GLU A 7 32.27 6.35 -6.30
C GLU A 7 32.21 7.62 -7.15
N THR A 8 31.10 7.87 -7.85
CA THR A 8 30.99 9.02 -8.77
C THR A 8 30.79 10.31 -7.99
N PHE A 9 29.99 10.26 -6.92
CA PHE A 9 29.80 11.37 -6.00
C PHE A 9 31.08 11.66 -5.20
N GLU A 10 31.74 10.63 -4.65
CA GLU A 10 32.99 10.81 -3.91
C GLU A 10 34.12 11.35 -4.78
N LYS A 11 34.22 10.87 -6.03
CA LYS A 11 35.22 11.36 -6.98
C LYS A 11 34.94 12.80 -7.39
N ALA A 12 33.68 13.16 -7.65
CA ALA A 12 33.27 14.54 -7.92
C ALA A 12 33.52 15.47 -6.73
N PHE A 13 33.23 15.01 -5.50
CA PHE A 13 33.43 15.77 -4.27
C PHE A 13 34.91 15.99 -3.95
N ARG A 14 35.77 14.99 -4.19
CA ARG A 14 37.22 15.13 -4.01
C ARG A 14 37.89 15.97 -5.10
N SER A 15 37.30 16.04 -6.29
CA SER A 15 37.80 16.87 -7.40
C SER A 15 37.26 18.30 -7.40
N ALA A 16 36.20 18.57 -6.62
CA ALA A 16 35.62 19.90 -6.50
C ALA A 16 36.28 20.63 -5.32
N GLU A 17 37.12 21.61 -5.61
CA GLU A 17 37.49 22.63 -4.62
C GLU A 17 36.28 23.54 -4.40
N LEU A 18 35.37 23.11 -3.50
CA LEU A 18 34.24 23.94 -3.10
C LEU A 18 34.78 25.05 -2.16
N GLU A 19 34.88 26.28 -2.67
CA GLU A 19 35.30 27.45 -1.86
C GLU A 19 34.33 27.74 -0.71
N SER A 20 33.04 27.46 -0.90
CA SER A 20 32.02 27.51 0.14
C SER A 20 30.91 26.49 -0.13
N PHE A 21 30.47 25.79 0.92
CA PHE A 21 29.41 24.79 0.88
C PHE A 21 28.43 25.01 2.04
N ILE A 22 27.15 25.17 1.73
CA ILE A 22 26.09 25.36 2.72
C ILE A 22 25.01 24.32 2.46
N CYS A 23 24.73 23.50 3.46
CA CYS A 23 23.65 22.52 3.48
C CYS A 23 22.72 22.81 4.66
N MET A 24 21.42 22.83 4.37
CA MET A 24 20.37 23.00 5.37
C MET A 24 19.38 21.87 5.21
N ALA A 25 19.25 21.05 6.25
CA ALA A 25 18.29 19.97 6.34
C ALA A 25 17.19 20.34 7.32
N SER A 26 15.96 19.93 7.01
CA SER A 26 14.77 20.26 7.78
C SER A 26 14.67 19.50 9.11
N SER A 27 15.38 18.38 9.26
CA SER A 27 15.39 17.56 10.48
C SER A 27 16.67 16.72 10.58
N HIS A 28 16.96 16.18 11.77
CA HIS A 28 17.98 15.14 11.94
C HIS A 28 17.53 13.78 11.37
N LEU A 29 18.49 12.86 11.19
CA LEU A 29 18.28 11.48 10.67
C LEU A 29 17.20 10.68 11.41
N ASN A 30 16.98 10.96 12.69
CA ASN A 30 16.01 10.29 13.56
C ASN A 30 14.71 11.08 13.76
N GLN A 31 14.51 12.18 13.02
CA GLN A 31 13.35 13.06 13.13
C GLN A 31 12.62 13.16 11.78
N SER A 32 11.30 13.30 11.84
CA SER A 32 10.49 13.58 10.65
C SER A 32 10.39 15.09 10.39
N SER A 33 10.17 15.47 9.14
CA SER A 33 9.92 16.87 8.78
C SER A 33 8.42 17.13 8.65
N TYR A 34 7.91 18.14 9.34
CA TYR A 34 6.52 18.57 9.28
C TYR A 34 6.20 19.29 7.97
N ALA A 35 5.09 18.91 7.35
CA ALA A 35 4.54 19.58 6.18
C ALA A 35 3.00 19.59 6.22
N THR A 36 2.45 20.70 5.75
CA THR A 36 1.02 20.82 5.41
C THR A 36 0.80 20.39 3.96
N ASP A 37 -0.46 20.30 3.52
CA ASP A 37 -0.81 19.98 2.13
C ASP A 37 -0.25 21.00 1.11
N LYS A 38 0.10 22.21 1.57
CA LYS A 38 0.63 23.31 0.74
C LYS A 38 2.15 23.46 0.85
N LEU A 39 2.73 23.40 2.06
CA LEU A 39 4.16 23.69 2.27
C LEU A 39 4.76 22.98 3.49
N SER A 40 6.05 22.66 3.43
CA SER A 40 6.79 22.23 4.61
C SER A 40 7.00 23.37 5.60
N LEU A 41 6.93 23.07 6.90
CA LEU A 41 7.15 24.06 7.95
C LEU A 41 8.56 24.67 7.84
N PHE A 42 9.56 23.85 7.53
CA PHE A 42 10.93 24.30 7.32
C PHE A 42 11.04 25.28 6.14
N THR A 43 10.41 24.95 5.00
CA THR A 43 10.40 25.84 3.83
C THR A 43 9.67 27.15 4.15
N GLN A 44 8.60 27.10 4.94
CA GLN A 44 7.91 28.30 5.40
C GLN A 44 8.84 29.20 6.20
N ARG A 45 9.52 28.66 7.22
CA ARG A 45 10.45 29.44 8.06
C ARG A 45 11.65 29.94 7.28
N PHE A 46 12.12 29.18 6.29
CA PHE A 46 13.17 29.65 5.38
C PHE A 46 12.73 30.89 4.60
N MET A 47 11.53 30.89 4.03
CA MET A 47 11.00 32.05 3.30
C MET A 47 10.78 33.24 4.23
N GLU A 48 10.29 33.02 5.45
CA GLU A 48 10.10 34.07 6.45
C GLU A 48 11.45 34.68 6.86
N GLY A 49 12.47 33.87 7.15
CA GLY A 49 13.82 34.32 7.48
C GLY A 49 14.47 35.09 6.34
N ALA A 50 14.32 34.62 5.10
CA ALA A 50 14.82 35.32 3.91
C ALA A 50 14.12 36.67 3.66
N ARG A 51 12.98 36.95 4.32
CA ARG A 51 12.19 38.18 4.16
C ARG A 51 12.18 39.05 5.42
N ALA A 52 12.86 38.60 6.48
CA ALA A 52 12.93 39.33 7.75
C ALA A 52 13.59 40.71 7.55
N GLN A 53 14.54 40.80 6.62
CA GLN A 53 15.25 42.02 6.30
C GLN A 53 14.51 42.86 5.25
N ASP A 54 14.45 44.18 5.46
CA ASP A 54 13.77 45.12 4.56
C ASP A 54 14.68 45.64 3.45
N GLU A 55 15.99 45.72 3.68
CA GLU A 55 16.97 46.29 2.74
C GLU A 55 18.35 45.62 2.88
N GLY A 56 19.11 45.57 1.77
CA GLY A 56 20.49 45.09 1.77
C GLY A 56 20.67 43.59 1.52
N PRO A 57 21.89 43.05 1.72
CA PRO A 57 22.19 41.64 1.53
C PRO A 57 21.62 40.80 2.68
N ILE A 58 20.96 39.70 2.32
CA ILE A 58 20.45 38.65 3.20
C ILE A 58 21.51 37.54 3.25
N LEU A 59 22.07 37.28 4.42
CA LEU A 59 23.08 36.24 4.61
C LEU A 59 22.42 34.90 4.92
N TYR A 60 23.03 33.79 4.48
CA TYR A 60 22.56 32.45 4.84
C TYR A 60 22.54 32.22 6.36
N ARG A 61 23.50 32.80 7.09
CA ARG A 61 23.57 32.72 8.56
C ARG A 61 22.35 33.36 9.24
N ASP A 62 21.82 34.44 8.68
CA ASP A 62 20.69 35.15 9.27
C ASP A 62 19.40 34.32 9.08
N ILE A 63 19.26 33.67 7.92
CA ILE A 63 18.19 32.70 7.65
C ILE A 63 18.30 31.50 8.59
N GLN A 64 19.50 30.93 8.77
CA GLN A 64 19.73 29.81 9.69
C GLN A 64 19.38 30.18 11.13
N SER A 65 19.71 31.39 11.57
CA SER A 65 19.39 31.88 12.92
C SER A 65 17.88 32.01 13.10
N TYR A 66 17.20 32.63 12.12
CA TYR A 66 15.74 32.75 12.13
C TYR A 66 15.05 31.38 12.20
N ILE A 67 15.50 30.43 11.38
CA ILE A 67 14.97 29.06 11.40
C ILE A 67 15.26 28.39 12.75
N SER A 68 16.48 28.54 13.30
CA SER A 68 16.82 27.94 14.59
C SER A 68 15.89 28.44 15.69
N ASP A 69 15.66 29.75 15.76
CA ASP A 69 14.78 30.38 16.75
C ASP A 69 13.33 29.90 16.59
N ALA A 70 12.83 29.81 15.36
CA ALA A 70 11.47 29.37 15.07
C ALA A 70 11.19 27.90 15.47
N PHE A 71 12.23 27.07 15.58
CA PHE A 71 12.10 25.65 15.93
C PHE A 71 12.44 25.35 17.40
N ILE A 72 12.76 26.36 18.23
CA ILE A 72 12.99 26.18 19.68
C ILE A 72 11.76 25.56 20.37
N GLU A 73 10.55 25.98 19.96
CA GLU A 73 9.29 25.50 20.53
C GLU A 73 8.79 24.19 19.91
N THR A 74 9.52 23.62 18.93
CA THR A 74 9.14 22.39 18.21
C THR A 74 10.20 21.29 18.42
N PRO A 75 10.30 20.67 19.62
CA PRO A 75 11.39 19.74 19.94
C PRO A 75 11.38 18.46 19.09
N GLU A 76 10.27 18.16 18.42
CA GLU A 76 10.12 16.98 17.56
C GLU A 76 10.79 17.13 16.19
N GLN A 77 11.13 18.36 15.78
CA GLN A 77 11.83 18.65 14.54
C GLN A 77 12.92 19.68 14.79
N THR A 78 14.18 19.29 14.60
CA THR A 78 15.32 20.21 14.76
C THR A 78 16.04 20.36 13.42
N PRO A 79 16.00 21.55 12.80
CA PRO A 79 16.76 21.83 11.60
C PRO A 79 18.26 21.59 11.80
N PHE A 80 18.92 21.03 10.78
CA PHE A 80 20.33 20.70 10.83
C PHE A 80 21.10 21.46 9.75
N PHE A 81 22.15 22.17 10.16
CA PHE A 81 22.93 23.04 9.27
C PHE A 81 24.37 22.57 9.19
N VAL A 82 24.91 22.48 7.98
CA VAL A 82 26.33 22.24 7.71
C VAL A 82 26.82 23.37 6.83
N SER A 83 27.77 24.16 7.33
CA SER A 83 28.41 25.23 6.57
C SER A 83 29.93 25.03 6.57
N GLN A 84 30.53 25.03 5.39
CA GLN A 84 31.97 25.12 5.18
C GLN A 84 32.19 26.41 4.41
N GLY A 85 32.54 27.49 5.11
CA GLY A 85 32.59 28.83 4.53
C GLY A 85 32.89 29.89 5.59
N SER A 86 32.81 31.16 5.18
CA SER A 86 33.08 32.35 6.00
C SER A 86 31.92 32.77 6.90
N GLY A 87 30.70 32.27 6.64
CA GLY A 87 29.47 32.71 7.31
C GLY A 87 28.95 34.07 6.81
N LEU A 88 29.59 34.63 5.78
CA LEU A 88 29.24 35.89 5.11
C LEU A 88 28.67 35.66 3.71
N GLU A 89 28.31 34.42 3.39
CA GLU A 89 27.72 34.06 2.12
C GLU A 89 26.33 34.70 1.98
N VAL A 90 26.20 35.52 0.94
CA VAL A 90 24.95 36.19 0.60
C VAL A 90 24.01 35.20 -0.10
N PHE A 91 22.82 35.02 0.45
CA PHE A 91 21.74 34.27 -0.21
C PHE A 91 21.10 35.10 -1.32
N ALA A 92 20.72 36.34 -1.00
CA ALA A 92 20.09 37.26 -1.93
C ALA A 92 20.30 38.71 -1.46
N THR A 93 20.10 39.68 -2.34
CA THR A 93 19.97 41.10 -1.96
C THR A 93 18.51 41.50 -2.13
N VAL A 94 17.95 42.19 -1.15
CA VAL A 94 16.54 42.61 -1.21
C VAL A 94 16.33 43.50 -2.43
N THR A 95 15.41 43.09 -3.31
CA THR A 95 15.00 43.86 -4.48
C THR A 95 13.66 44.56 -4.24
N PRO A 96 13.33 45.64 -4.96
CA PRO A 96 12.01 46.27 -4.89
C PRO A 96 10.86 45.29 -5.14
N SER A 97 11.06 44.30 -6.01
CA SER A 97 10.09 43.23 -6.28
C SER A 97 9.88 42.34 -5.04
N MET A 98 10.93 41.98 -4.31
CA MET A 98 10.82 41.22 -3.06
C MET A 98 10.13 42.03 -1.95
N ALA A 99 10.45 43.32 -1.85
CA ALA A 99 9.78 44.24 -0.92
C ALA A 99 8.29 44.40 -1.23
N SER A 100 7.92 44.48 -2.52
CA SER A 100 6.52 44.50 -2.95
C SER A 100 5.80 43.18 -2.64
N LEU A 101 6.49 42.05 -2.81
CA LEU A 101 5.96 40.73 -2.46
C LEU A 101 5.70 40.61 -0.95
N LYS A 102 6.54 41.26 -0.10
CA LYS A 102 6.35 41.37 1.37
C LYS A 102 5.00 41.99 1.73
N GLN A 103 4.56 42.98 0.95
CA GLN A 103 3.27 43.64 1.17
C GLN A 103 2.08 42.81 0.66
N SER A 104 2.25 41.94 -0.34
CA SER A 104 1.14 41.17 -0.93
C SER A 104 0.88 39.81 -0.27
N VAL A 105 1.86 39.23 0.45
CA VAL A 105 1.76 37.86 1.02
C VAL A 105 1.39 37.84 2.51
N PHE A 106 1.38 38.99 3.19
CA PHE A 106 0.96 39.14 4.60
C PHE A 106 -0.17 40.17 4.78
N LEU A 107 -1.13 40.18 3.86
CA LEU A 107 -2.49 40.25 4.38
C LEU A 107 -2.66 38.94 5.15
N PRO A 108 -3.02 38.93 6.44
CA PRO A 108 -3.60 37.71 6.97
C PRO A 108 -4.68 37.33 5.97
N GLU A 109 -4.62 36.14 5.39
CA GLU A 109 -5.85 35.49 5.03
C GLU A 109 -6.58 35.37 6.37
N THR A 110 -7.31 36.43 6.77
CA THR A 110 -8.69 36.21 7.12
C THR A 110 -9.22 35.45 5.91
N GLU A 111 -9.17 34.13 6.00
CA GLU A 111 -10.15 33.29 5.34
C GLU A 111 -11.47 33.89 5.82
N GLU A 112 -11.97 34.88 5.08
CA GLU A 112 -13.37 35.23 5.13
C GLU A 112 -14.03 33.93 4.74
N LEU A 113 -14.53 33.21 5.75
CA LEU A 113 -15.35 32.03 5.56
C LEU A 113 -16.31 32.41 4.44
N PRO A 114 -16.31 31.67 3.32
CA PRO A 114 -17.18 31.97 2.21
C PRO A 114 -18.57 32.29 2.76
N ALA A 115 -19.20 33.36 2.28
CA ALA A 115 -20.54 33.75 2.76
C ALA A 115 -21.58 32.61 2.63
N ASP A 116 -21.20 31.56 1.89
CA ASP A 116 -21.95 30.33 1.63
C ASP A 116 -21.17 29.05 2.04
N LEU A 117 -20.33 29.12 3.07
CA LEU A 117 -19.58 27.97 3.59
C LEU A 117 -20.53 26.83 3.99
N ASP A 118 -21.69 27.18 4.55
CA ASP A 118 -22.70 26.20 4.96
C ASP A 118 -23.24 25.42 3.76
N THR A 119 -23.51 26.06 2.63
CA THR A 119 -23.98 25.35 1.42
C THR A 119 -22.88 24.53 0.76
N THR A 120 -21.62 24.98 0.83
CA THR A 120 -20.46 24.24 0.32
C THR A 120 -20.25 22.97 1.14
N ILE A 121 -20.21 23.10 2.47
CA ILE A 121 -20.11 21.96 3.40
C ILE A 121 -21.29 21.02 3.22
N GLU A 122 -22.52 21.54 3.14
CA GLU A 122 -23.71 20.71 2.89
C GLU A 122 -23.61 19.94 1.58
N SER A 123 -23.07 20.55 0.52
CA SER A 123 -22.92 19.91 -0.78
C SER A 123 -21.89 18.78 -0.73
N GLU A 124 -20.75 18.99 -0.07
CA GLU A 124 -19.72 17.98 0.13
C GLU A 124 -20.21 16.85 1.03
N ILE A 125 -20.93 17.15 2.12
CA ILE A 125 -21.55 16.14 2.98
C ILE A 125 -22.55 15.31 2.18
N LYS A 126 -23.43 15.94 1.40
CA LYS A 126 -24.40 15.20 0.55
C LYS A 126 -23.70 14.30 -0.47
N GLU A 127 -22.59 14.77 -1.06
CA GLU A 127 -21.80 13.95 -1.96
C GLU A 127 -21.17 12.76 -1.24
N LEU A 128 -20.55 12.97 -0.07
CA LEU A 128 -19.96 11.91 0.75
C LEU A 128 -21.02 10.90 1.19
N GLU A 129 -22.15 11.37 1.73
CA GLU A 129 -23.29 10.56 2.14
C GLU A 129 -23.82 9.66 1.01
N SER A 130 -23.73 10.11 -0.24
CA SER A 130 -24.20 9.36 -1.40
C SER A 130 -23.45 8.03 -1.65
N PHE A 131 -22.25 7.89 -1.07
CA PHE A 131 -21.43 6.68 -1.14
C PHE A 131 -21.70 5.70 0.00
N PHE A 132 -22.33 6.14 1.08
CA PHE A 132 -22.59 5.29 2.23
C PHE A 132 -23.75 4.35 1.97
N VAL A 133 -23.56 3.11 2.40
CA VAL A 133 -24.61 2.09 2.37
C VAL A 133 -24.82 1.55 3.78
N PRO A 134 -26.06 1.54 4.30
CA PRO A 134 -26.35 0.96 5.61
C PRO A 134 -25.88 -0.49 5.70
N HIS A 135 -25.27 -0.85 6.83
CA HIS A 135 -24.73 -2.19 7.09
C HIS A 135 -25.77 -3.31 6.90
N GLU A 136 -27.04 -3.06 7.23
CA GLU A 136 -28.16 -3.99 7.01
C GLU A 136 -28.36 -4.34 5.53
N LYS A 137 -28.20 -3.37 4.63
CA LYS A 137 -28.31 -3.60 3.17
C LYS A 137 -27.12 -4.39 2.65
N VAL A 138 -25.92 -4.11 3.17
CA VAL A 138 -24.70 -4.85 2.85
C VAL A 138 -24.83 -6.32 3.26
N THR A 139 -25.17 -6.57 4.52
CA THR A 139 -25.36 -7.91 5.06
C THR A 139 -26.48 -8.67 4.34
N GLY A 140 -27.63 -8.02 4.10
CA GLY A 140 -28.73 -8.62 3.33
C GLY A 140 -28.35 -9.00 1.90
N SER A 141 -27.53 -8.19 1.22
CA SER A 141 -27.03 -8.51 -0.12
C SER A 141 -26.07 -9.72 -0.11
N LEU A 142 -25.14 -9.76 0.85
CA LEU A 142 -24.22 -10.90 1.02
C LEU A 142 -24.97 -12.18 1.40
N GLU A 143 -25.98 -12.12 2.25
CA GLU A 143 -26.83 -13.28 2.55
C GLU A 143 -27.63 -13.77 1.33
N THR A 144 -28.04 -12.86 0.45
CA THR A 144 -28.68 -13.22 -0.82
C THR A 144 -27.69 -13.96 -1.72
N LEU A 145 -26.44 -13.52 -1.77
CA LEU A 145 -25.38 -14.24 -2.48
C LEU A 145 -25.11 -15.63 -1.88
N LEU A 146 -25.04 -15.71 -0.55
CA LEU A 146 -24.83 -16.97 0.17
C LEU A 146 -25.92 -18.01 -0.17
N LYS A 147 -27.16 -17.57 -0.37
CA LYS A 147 -28.30 -18.44 -0.74
C LYS A 147 -28.34 -18.79 -2.23
N SER A 148 -27.94 -17.87 -3.11
CA SER A 148 -28.06 -18.06 -4.57
C SER A 148 -26.88 -18.80 -5.18
N LEU A 149 -25.66 -18.51 -4.72
CA LEU A 149 -24.42 -19.01 -5.33
C LEU A 149 -24.28 -20.55 -5.29
N PRO A 150 -24.66 -21.28 -4.22
CA PRO A 150 -24.55 -22.75 -4.19
C PRO A 150 -25.35 -23.48 -5.27
N ASN A 151 -26.38 -22.84 -5.83
CA ASN A 151 -27.21 -23.43 -6.88
C ASN A 151 -26.64 -23.18 -8.29
N SER A 152 -25.54 -22.43 -8.41
CA SER A 152 -24.91 -22.15 -9.69
C SER A 152 -24.17 -23.37 -10.24
N LYS A 153 -24.16 -23.47 -11.58
CA LYS A 153 -23.47 -24.51 -12.34
C LYS A 153 -22.52 -23.86 -13.33
N PRO A 154 -21.50 -24.58 -13.80
CA PRO A 154 -20.65 -24.06 -14.89
C PRO A 154 -21.51 -23.66 -16.08
N GLU A 155 -21.26 -22.47 -16.64
CA GLU A 155 -22.00 -21.93 -17.78
C GLU A 155 -21.72 -22.75 -19.04
N ASP A 156 -20.47 -23.23 -19.19
CA ASP A 156 -20.03 -24.02 -20.33
C ASP A 156 -20.52 -25.49 -20.27
N SER A 157 -21.10 -25.96 -21.37
CA SER A 157 -21.63 -27.32 -21.51
C SER A 157 -20.58 -28.43 -21.42
N LEU A 158 -19.35 -28.17 -21.85
CA LEU A 158 -18.23 -29.10 -21.75
C LEU A 158 -17.73 -29.16 -20.30
N ILE A 159 -17.60 -28.02 -19.64
CA ILE A 159 -17.14 -27.96 -18.24
C ILE A 159 -18.15 -28.66 -17.34
N SER A 160 -19.44 -28.35 -17.46
CA SER A 160 -20.50 -28.95 -16.65
C SER A 160 -20.62 -30.48 -16.80
N LYS A 161 -20.14 -31.06 -17.91
CA LYS A 161 -20.04 -32.51 -18.09
C LYS A 161 -18.97 -33.14 -17.19
N TYR A 162 -17.85 -32.45 -16.98
CA TYR A 162 -16.68 -32.99 -16.29
C TYR A 162 -16.49 -32.46 -14.87
N TYR A 163 -17.09 -31.31 -14.53
CA TYR A 163 -16.91 -30.64 -13.26
C TYR A 163 -18.25 -30.22 -12.65
N SER A 164 -18.27 -30.20 -11.33
CA SER A 164 -19.31 -29.59 -10.51
C SER A 164 -18.68 -28.57 -9.56
N TYR A 165 -19.43 -27.54 -9.17
CA TYR A 165 -18.97 -26.57 -8.19
C TYR A 165 -19.42 -26.95 -6.79
N GLU A 166 -18.49 -26.82 -5.85
CA GLU A 166 -18.75 -26.82 -4.43
C GLU A 166 -18.33 -25.46 -3.87
N PHE A 167 -19.16 -24.89 -2.99
CA PHE A 167 -18.95 -23.58 -2.41
C PHE A 167 -18.77 -23.71 -0.90
N LEU A 168 -17.64 -23.26 -0.38
CA LEU A 168 -17.33 -23.23 1.04
C LEU A 168 -17.21 -21.77 1.49
N PHE A 169 -18.13 -21.34 2.35
CA PHE A 169 -18.13 -19.99 2.91
C PHE A 169 -17.51 -20.03 4.30
N LYS A 170 -16.43 -19.28 4.52
CA LYS A 170 -15.79 -19.19 5.84
C LYS A 170 -15.90 -17.76 6.35
N LYS A 171 -16.04 -17.63 7.67
CA LYS A 171 -16.25 -16.33 8.35
C LYS A 171 -14.96 -15.57 8.66
N LYS A 172 -13.81 -16.11 8.27
CA LYS A 172 -12.50 -15.66 8.77
C LYS A 172 -11.52 -15.50 7.61
N LEU A 173 -10.99 -14.29 7.44
CA LEU A 173 -9.90 -13.99 6.49
C LEU A 173 -8.63 -14.79 6.75
N GLU A 174 -8.37 -15.20 8.00
CA GLU A 174 -7.19 -15.98 8.37
C GLU A 174 -7.14 -17.37 7.70
N SER A 175 -8.26 -17.81 7.11
CA SER A 175 -8.36 -19.07 6.37
C SER A 175 -7.76 -19.04 4.97
N LEU A 176 -7.37 -17.87 4.46
CA LEU A 176 -6.76 -17.75 3.14
C LEU A 176 -5.32 -18.30 3.15
N VAL A 177 -4.85 -18.72 1.98
CA VAL A 177 -3.49 -19.22 1.80
C VAL A 177 -2.51 -18.07 1.52
N ARG A 178 -1.24 -18.24 1.91
CA ARG A 178 -0.18 -17.20 1.78
C ARG A 178 -0.57 -15.87 2.45
N MET A 179 -1.15 -15.93 3.65
CA MET A 179 -1.58 -14.74 4.39
C MET A 179 -0.45 -13.74 4.67
N GLU A 180 0.80 -14.18 4.79
CA GLU A 180 1.93 -13.28 4.97
C GLU A 180 2.07 -12.28 3.81
N GLU A 181 1.74 -12.66 2.58
CA GLU A 181 1.80 -11.75 1.43
C GLU A 181 0.70 -10.71 1.45
N ILE A 182 -0.52 -11.14 1.77
CA ILE A 182 -1.66 -10.22 1.95
C ILE A 182 -1.35 -9.27 3.10
N ALA A 183 -0.82 -9.77 4.23
CA ALA A 183 -0.48 -8.96 5.40
C ALA A 183 0.63 -7.94 5.10
N ARG A 184 1.68 -8.34 4.36
CA ARG A 184 2.72 -7.41 3.91
C ARG A 184 2.15 -6.32 3.00
N LEU A 185 1.26 -6.69 2.08
CA LEU A 185 0.60 -5.73 1.19
C LEU A 185 -0.32 -4.79 1.96
N ALA A 186 -1.10 -5.31 2.91
CA ALA A 186 -1.98 -4.56 3.79
C ALA A 186 -1.21 -3.55 4.66
N SER A 187 -0.08 -3.98 5.24
CA SER A 187 0.83 -3.11 6.00
C SER A 187 1.41 -2.00 5.11
N LYS A 188 1.91 -2.35 3.92
CA LYS A 188 2.48 -1.38 2.97
C LYS A 188 1.46 -0.34 2.51
N ARG A 189 0.21 -0.75 2.30
CA ARG A 189 -0.90 0.12 1.88
C ARG A 189 -1.68 0.73 3.03
N LYS A 190 -1.24 0.54 4.29
CA LYS A 190 -1.89 1.06 5.50
C LYS A 190 -3.38 0.74 5.59
N TRP A 191 -3.77 -0.50 5.27
CA TRP A 191 -5.19 -0.90 5.26
C TRP A 191 -5.90 -0.69 6.60
N ASN A 192 -5.17 -0.74 7.71
CA ASN A 192 -5.71 -0.45 9.04
C ASN A 192 -6.21 0.99 9.23
N GLN A 193 -5.88 1.92 8.31
CA GLN A 193 -6.36 3.30 8.34
C GLN A 193 -7.59 3.51 7.45
N SER A 194 -7.76 2.67 6.42
CA SER A 194 -8.79 2.87 5.39
C SER A 194 -9.88 1.79 5.39
N TYR A 195 -9.61 0.63 6.00
CA TYR A 195 -10.48 -0.54 6.00
C TYR A 195 -10.62 -1.09 7.43
N PHE A 196 -11.70 -1.84 7.66
CA PHE A 196 -12.00 -2.53 8.91
C PHE A 196 -11.15 -3.80 9.09
N VAL A 197 -9.83 -3.63 9.07
CA VAL A 197 -8.86 -4.71 9.17
C VAL A 197 -7.70 -4.30 10.08
N GLU A 198 -7.31 -5.23 10.95
CA GLU A 198 -6.10 -5.16 11.75
C GLU A 198 -5.01 -6.03 11.11
N VAL A 199 -3.79 -5.48 11.00
CA VAL A 199 -2.62 -6.24 10.54
C VAL A 199 -1.92 -6.82 11.76
N ILE A 200 -1.89 -8.16 11.84
CA ILE A 200 -1.21 -8.87 12.92
C ILE A 200 0.26 -9.01 12.56
N THR A 201 1.14 -8.55 13.46
CA THR A 201 2.59 -8.63 13.31
C THR A 201 3.18 -9.62 14.31
N GLU A 202 4.30 -10.23 13.92
CA GLU A 202 5.10 -11.11 14.78
C GLU A 202 6.54 -10.60 14.82
N LYS A 203 7.13 -10.58 16.02
CA LYS A 203 8.55 -10.24 16.20
C LYS A 203 9.42 -11.37 15.67
N ARG A 204 10.05 -11.15 14.52
CA ARG A 204 11.01 -12.12 13.95
C ARG A 204 12.43 -11.56 13.98
N ARG A 205 13.39 -12.46 14.21
CA ARG A 205 14.82 -12.16 14.08
C ARG A 205 15.13 -12.05 12.59
N ASP A 206 15.62 -10.89 12.16
CA ASP A 206 16.04 -10.69 10.78
C ASP A 206 17.41 -11.34 10.54
N SER A 207 17.43 -12.50 9.89
CA SER A 207 18.68 -13.18 9.50
C SER A 207 19.35 -12.53 8.28
N ASN A 208 18.62 -11.74 7.48
CA ASN A 208 19.12 -11.12 6.26
C ASN A 208 19.73 -9.72 6.48
N SER A 209 19.61 -9.16 7.68
CA SER A 209 20.28 -7.90 8.06
C SER A 209 21.82 -7.99 8.05
N TYR A 210 22.39 -9.20 7.97
CA TYR A 210 23.85 -9.43 8.02
C TYR A 210 24.55 -9.38 6.66
N LEU A 211 23.83 -9.51 5.54
CA LEU A 211 24.47 -9.53 4.22
C LEU A 211 24.59 -8.16 3.56
N SER A 212 24.07 -7.09 4.17
CA SER A 212 23.96 -5.78 3.52
C SER A 212 24.57 -4.59 4.27
N SER A 213 25.42 -4.76 5.28
CA SER A 213 26.04 -3.58 5.90
C SER A 213 27.48 -3.78 6.35
N LEU A 214 28.31 -2.80 5.98
CA LEU A 214 29.67 -2.57 6.48
C LEU A 214 29.78 -2.63 8.02
N ALA A 215 28.67 -2.45 8.73
CA ALA A 215 28.56 -2.58 10.18
C ALA A 215 28.88 -4.01 10.67
N ALA A 216 28.47 -5.06 9.96
CA ALA A 216 28.74 -6.44 10.36
C ALA A 216 30.24 -6.81 10.25
N LEU A 217 30.93 -6.27 9.24
CA LEU A 217 32.39 -6.38 9.11
C LEU A 217 33.13 -5.58 10.18
N ASN A 218 32.64 -4.37 10.49
CA ASN A 218 33.24 -3.51 11.52
C ASN A 218 33.08 -4.09 12.94
N ASP A 219 31.90 -4.66 13.25
CA ASP A 219 31.67 -5.32 14.54
C ASP A 219 32.50 -6.61 14.69
N ALA A 220 32.69 -7.38 13.61
CA ALA A 220 33.58 -8.54 13.61
C ALA A 220 35.06 -8.16 13.81
N LEU A 221 35.52 -7.05 13.21
CA LEU A 221 36.88 -6.54 13.40
C LEU A 221 37.13 -6.00 14.82
N LEU A 222 36.08 -5.50 15.48
CA LEU A 222 36.13 -4.95 16.84
C LEU A 222 35.80 -5.98 17.94
N GLY A 223 35.62 -7.26 17.59
CA GLY A 223 35.33 -8.34 18.55
C GLY A 223 33.97 -8.22 19.24
N ARG A 224 33.01 -7.50 18.64
CA ARG A 224 31.66 -7.32 19.20
C ARG A 224 30.76 -8.45 18.74
N THR A 225 29.96 -9.00 19.65
CA THR A 225 28.93 -9.97 19.28
C THR A 225 27.88 -9.27 18.40
N PRO A 226 27.60 -9.80 17.19
CA PRO A 226 26.67 -9.17 16.28
C PRO A 226 25.28 -9.02 16.92
N GLY A 227 24.80 -7.79 17.05
CA GLY A 227 23.46 -7.49 17.52
C GLY A 227 22.41 -7.96 16.50
N TYR A 228 21.38 -8.68 16.95
CA TYR A 228 20.27 -9.08 16.08
C TYR A 228 19.19 -8.00 16.11
N ILE A 229 18.67 -7.62 14.95
CA ILE A 229 17.52 -6.72 14.86
C ILE A 229 16.24 -7.56 14.92
N ILE A 230 15.41 -7.32 15.92
CA ILE A 230 14.05 -7.82 15.98
C ILE A 230 13.19 -6.87 15.14
N LYS A 231 12.52 -7.39 14.11
CA LYS A 231 11.58 -6.62 13.30
C LYS A 231 10.17 -7.20 13.47
N ASP A 232 9.18 -6.30 13.50
CA ASP A 232 7.78 -6.68 13.42
C ASP A 232 7.45 -7.04 11.97
N VAL A 233 7.12 -8.31 11.73
CA VAL A 233 6.81 -8.84 10.40
C VAL A 233 5.29 -9.07 10.31
N PRO A 234 4.58 -8.49 9.33
CA PRO A 234 3.17 -8.79 9.09
C PRO A 234 2.97 -10.27 8.73
N ILE A 235 2.14 -10.97 9.50
CA ILE A 235 1.89 -12.42 9.31
C ILE A 235 0.46 -12.73 8.87
N SER A 236 -0.51 -11.92 9.30
CA SER A 236 -1.93 -12.15 9.01
C SER A 236 -2.71 -10.83 9.05
N ILE A 237 -3.94 -10.88 8.56
CA ILE A 237 -4.92 -9.81 8.72
C ILE A 237 -6.18 -10.37 9.38
N LYS A 238 -6.83 -9.54 10.19
CA LYS A 238 -8.07 -9.88 10.88
C LYS A 238 -9.09 -8.77 10.66
N SER A 239 -10.33 -9.16 10.37
CA SER A 239 -11.42 -8.20 10.27
C SER A 239 -11.80 -7.64 11.65
N THR A 240 -11.98 -6.32 11.74
CA THR A 240 -12.48 -5.66 12.95
C THR A 240 -14.01 -5.56 12.97
N LEU A 241 -14.65 -5.65 11.79
CA LEU A 241 -16.10 -5.64 11.62
C LEU A 241 -16.54 -6.88 10.82
N PRO A 242 -17.09 -7.92 11.46
CA PRO A 242 -17.38 -9.18 10.80
C PRO A 242 -18.55 -9.08 9.81
N LEU A 243 -18.41 -9.78 8.68
CA LEU A 243 -19.45 -9.98 7.67
C LEU A 243 -20.09 -11.37 7.80
N PRO A 244 -21.23 -11.65 7.13
CA PRO A 244 -21.86 -12.98 7.14
C PRO A 244 -20.90 -14.11 6.72
N PHE A 245 -20.02 -13.79 5.76
CA PHE A 245 -18.82 -14.53 5.41
C PHE A 245 -17.75 -13.54 4.98
N GLU A 246 -16.48 -13.93 5.10
CA GLU A 246 -15.34 -13.10 4.69
C GLU A 246 -14.53 -13.77 3.58
N THR A 247 -14.66 -15.09 3.46
CA THR A 247 -14.01 -15.84 2.40
C THR A 247 -14.98 -16.79 1.72
N ILE A 248 -14.82 -16.93 0.41
CA ILE A 248 -15.50 -17.91 -0.43
C ILE A 248 -14.43 -18.77 -1.08
N GLU A 249 -14.55 -20.08 -0.91
CA GLU A 249 -13.76 -21.05 -1.65
C GLU A 249 -14.69 -21.78 -2.61
N ILE A 250 -14.40 -21.65 -3.90
CA ILE A 250 -15.16 -22.29 -4.97
C ILE A 250 -14.29 -23.41 -5.54
N ILE A 251 -14.74 -24.65 -5.39
CA ILE A 251 -14.01 -25.84 -5.78
C ILE A 251 -14.68 -26.44 -7.02
N ALA A 252 -13.93 -26.53 -8.12
CA ALA A 252 -14.35 -27.28 -9.29
C ALA A 252 -13.97 -28.75 -9.10
N ARG A 253 -14.91 -29.55 -8.61
CA ARG A 253 -14.73 -30.99 -8.40
C ARG A 253 -14.87 -31.76 -9.71
N PRO A 254 -13.85 -32.52 -10.11
CA PRO A 254 -13.96 -33.36 -11.29
C PRO A 254 -14.83 -34.59 -11.02
N ASN A 255 -15.67 -34.93 -11.99
CA ASN A 255 -16.51 -36.14 -11.99
C ASN A 255 -15.70 -37.42 -12.27
N LYS A 256 -14.40 -37.28 -12.60
CA LYS A 256 -13.48 -38.37 -12.94
C LYS A 256 -12.17 -38.19 -12.19
N SER A 257 -11.68 -39.24 -11.53
CA SER A 257 -10.47 -39.20 -10.69
C SER A 257 -9.17 -38.91 -11.47
N SER A 258 -9.18 -39.09 -12.80
CA SER A 258 -8.04 -38.79 -13.67
C SER A 258 -7.86 -37.29 -13.94
N LEU A 259 -8.88 -36.48 -13.69
CA LEU A 259 -8.82 -35.03 -13.88
C LEU A 259 -8.33 -34.33 -12.62
N LYS A 260 -7.56 -33.27 -12.80
CA LYS A 260 -7.09 -32.41 -11.71
C LYS A 260 -8.24 -31.57 -11.16
N GLN A 261 -8.21 -31.35 -9.86
CA GLN A 261 -9.12 -30.41 -9.21
C GLN A 261 -8.54 -29.00 -9.28
N LEU A 262 -9.39 -28.04 -9.59
CA LEU A 262 -9.09 -26.61 -9.59
C LEU A 262 -10.07 -25.90 -8.68
N GLY A 263 -9.76 -24.67 -8.30
CA GLY A 263 -10.69 -23.83 -7.57
C GLY A 263 -10.27 -22.38 -7.57
N THR A 264 -11.01 -21.56 -6.84
CA THR A 264 -10.66 -20.18 -6.56
C THR A 264 -10.96 -19.83 -5.12
N LEU A 265 -10.13 -18.94 -4.56
CA LEU A 265 -10.38 -18.33 -3.27
C LEU A 265 -10.69 -16.85 -3.47
N ILE A 266 -11.69 -16.40 -2.73
CA ILE A 266 -12.14 -15.02 -2.67
C ILE A 266 -12.06 -14.57 -1.22
N GLY A 267 -11.40 -13.45 -0.95
CA GLY A 267 -11.38 -12.77 0.34
C GLY A 267 -12.02 -11.39 0.23
N ILE A 268 -12.77 -10.98 1.25
CA ILE A 268 -13.45 -9.68 1.29
C ILE A 268 -12.86 -8.85 2.42
N VAL A 269 -12.26 -7.72 2.06
CA VAL A 269 -11.79 -6.68 3.00
C VAL A 269 -12.59 -5.42 2.74
N HIS A 270 -13.12 -4.75 3.76
CA HIS A 270 -14.10 -3.69 3.55
C HIS A 270 -13.94 -2.49 4.47
N SER A 271 -14.48 -1.35 4.05
CA SER A 271 -14.65 -0.11 4.79
C SER A 271 -16.13 0.29 4.79
N GLN A 272 -16.46 1.53 5.18
CA GLN A 272 -17.83 2.04 5.13
C GLN A 272 -18.35 2.25 3.70
N THR A 273 -17.45 2.52 2.75
CA THR A 273 -17.77 2.92 1.37
C THR A 273 -17.25 1.91 0.34
N ASP A 274 -16.11 1.29 0.65
CA ASP A 274 -15.30 0.54 -0.29
C ASP A 274 -15.12 -0.91 0.14
N VAL A 275 -14.86 -1.75 -0.84
CA VAL A 275 -14.61 -3.17 -0.63
C VAL A 275 -13.57 -3.69 -1.60
N LEU A 276 -12.54 -4.29 -1.02
CA LEU A 276 -11.47 -4.99 -1.71
C LEU A 276 -11.81 -6.47 -1.81
N ILE A 277 -11.83 -6.95 -3.05
CA ILE A 277 -12.05 -8.35 -3.39
C ILE A 277 -10.69 -8.93 -3.78
N LEU A 278 -10.19 -9.81 -2.91
CA LEU A 278 -8.95 -10.57 -3.08
C LEU A 278 -9.30 -11.87 -3.82
N THR A 279 -8.74 -12.11 -4.99
CA THR A 279 -9.04 -13.31 -5.77
C THR A 279 -7.77 -14.04 -6.18
N THR A 280 -7.82 -15.36 -6.20
CA THR A 280 -6.75 -16.19 -6.74
C THR A 280 -7.28 -17.50 -7.29
N ILE A 281 -6.61 -18.07 -8.29
CA ILE A 281 -6.89 -19.42 -8.79
C ILE A 281 -5.98 -20.39 -8.05
N ILE A 282 -6.58 -21.44 -7.50
CA ILE A 282 -5.86 -22.50 -6.78
C ILE A 282 -5.88 -23.80 -7.58
N ARG A 283 -4.74 -24.48 -7.55
CA ARG A 283 -4.58 -25.84 -8.06
C ARG A 283 -4.37 -26.79 -6.89
N TYR A 284 -4.92 -27.99 -6.98
CA TYR A 284 -4.79 -28.99 -5.94
C TYR A 284 -3.73 -30.04 -6.30
N LYS A 285 -2.94 -30.43 -5.30
CA LYS A 285 -2.04 -31.58 -5.36
C LYS A 285 -2.66 -32.75 -4.60
N ASN A 286 -2.57 -33.95 -5.16
CA ASN A 286 -2.95 -35.17 -4.45
C ASN A 286 -1.83 -35.50 -3.46
N VAL A 287 -2.17 -35.62 -2.18
CA VAL A 287 -1.25 -36.01 -1.10
C VAL A 287 -1.55 -37.44 -0.62
N GLY A 288 -2.75 -37.93 -0.91
CA GLY A 288 -3.15 -39.33 -0.75
C GLY A 288 -4.12 -39.77 -1.84
N TRP A 289 -4.77 -40.91 -1.63
CA TRP A 289 -5.79 -41.44 -2.54
C TRP A 289 -7.02 -40.53 -2.62
N ASP A 290 -7.46 -40.01 -1.47
CA ASP A 290 -8.62 -39.12 -1.36
C ASP A 290 -8.26 -37.73 -0.79
N GLU A 291 -7.02 -37.56 -0.32
CA GLU A 291 -6.56 -36.30 0.27
C GLU A 291 -5.92 -35.38 -0.76
N ARG A 292 -6.41 -34.15 -0.81
CA ARG A 292 -5.93 -33.09 -1.69
C ARG A 292 -5.62 -31.84 -0.89
N VAL A 293 -4.47 -31.23 -1.18
CA VAL A 293 -4.02 -30.01 -0.52
C VAL A 293 -3.79 -28.93 -1.59
N ILE A 294 -4.08 -27.68 -1.23
CA ILE A 294 -3.85 -26.52 -2.08
C ILE A 294 -2.36 -26.39 -2.36
N ASP A 295 -2.00 -26.25 -3.63
CA ASP A 295 -0.63 -25.96 -4.04
C ASP A 295 -0.31 -24.47 -3.83
N ALA A 296 0.14 -24.14 -2.63
CA ALA A 296 0.46 -22.77 -2.24
C ALA A 296 1.46 -22.08 -3.20
N SER A 297 2.36 -22.82 -3.86
CA SER A 297 3.33 -22.21 -4.80
C SER A 297 2.71 -21.57 -6.04
N THR A 298 1.46 -21.92 -6.37
CA THR A 298 0.76 -21.42 -7.58
C THR A 298 -0.15 -20.23 -7.31
N VAL A 299 -0.25 -19.81 -6.05
CA VAL A 299 -1.19 -18.77 -5.61
C VAL A 299 -0.62 -17.40 -5.91
N GLU A 300 -1.30 -16.64 -6.76
CA GLU A 300 -1.03 -15.21 -6.94
C GLU A 300 -2.31 -14.43 -6.65
N TRP A 301 -2.23 -13.46 -5.74
CA TRP A 301 -3.38 -12.67 -5.32
C TRP A 301 -3.58 -11.47 -6.24
N ALA A 302 -4.76 -11.40 -6.87
CA ALA A 302 -5.26 -10.22 -7.53
C ALA A 302 -6.18 -9.45 -6.59
N ILE A 303 -6.14 -8.12 -6.66
CA ILE A 303 -6.95 -7.23 -5.82
C ILE A 303 -7.79 -6.36 -6.75
N THR A 304 -9.10 -6.37 -6.55
CA THR A 304 -10.02 -5.46 -7.24
C THR A 304 -10.80 -4.67 -6.20
N GLU A 305 -10.97 -3.37 -6.44
CA GLU A 305 -11.70 -2.46 -5.56
C GLU A 305 -13.07 -2.15 -6.15
N TYR A 306 -14.09 -2.14 -5.30
CA TYR A 306 -15.47 -1.82 -5.65
C TYR A 306 -16.07 -0.88 -4.59
N LYS A 307 -17.13 -0.14 -4.97
CA LYS A 307 -17.99 0.55 -4.00
C LYS A 307 -19.05 -0.40 -3.47
N TRP A 308 -19.43 -0.27 -2.19
CA TRP A 308 -20.52 -1.08 -1.63
C TRP A 308 -21.83 -0.93 -2.39
N LYS A 309 -22.11 0.27 -2.94
CA LYS A 309 -23.30 0.56 -3.74
C LYS A 309 -23.43 -0.36 -4.95
N ASP A 310 -22.31 -0.67 -5.61
CA ASP A 310 -22.28 -1.54 -6.78
C ASP A 310 -22.54 -3.00 -6.38
N ILE A 311 -21.94 -3.45 -5.27
CA ILE A 311 -22.13 -4.80 -4.74
C ILE A 311 -23.55 -5.01 -4.22
N VAL A 312 -24.13 -4.02 -3.54
CA VAL A 312 -25.51 -4.12 -3.05
C VAL A 312 -26.51 -4.15 -4.22
N SER A 313 -26.22 -3.42 -5.30
CA SER A 313 -27.04 -3.45 -6.51
C SER A 313 -26.89 -4.78 -7.28
N ASN A 314 -25.69 -5.36 -7.30
CA ASN A 314 -25.41 -6.61 -7.99
C ASN A 314 -24.33 -7.45 -7.25
N PRO A 315 -24.71 -8.29 -6.28
CA PRO A 315 -23.74 -9.02 -5.47
C PRO A 315 -22.95 -10.08 -6.26
N ILE A 316 -23.48 -10.52 -7.42
CA ILE A 316 -22.82 -11.51 -8.28
C ILE A 316 -21.49 -10.97 -8.84
N ILE A 317 -21.28 -9.65 -8.83
CA ILE A 317 -20.01 -9.05 -9.27
C ILE A 317 -18.79 -9.59 -8.51
N ILE A 318 -18.96 -9.98 -7.25
CA ILE A 318 -17.90 -10.58 -6.41
C ILE A 318 -17.33 -11.84 -7.05
N THR A 319 -18.20 -12.67 -7.66
CA THR A 319 -17.84 -14.01 -8.13
C THR A 319 -17.74 -14.11 -9.64
N LYS A 320 -18.47 -13.28 -10.39
CA LYS A 320 -18.59 -13.38 -11.86
C LYS A 320 -17.24 -13.42 -12.57
N LYS A 321 -16.38 -12.43 -12.30
CA LYS A 321 -15.08 -12.30 -12.99
C LYS A 321 -14.19 -13.51 -12.71
N VAL A 322 -14.15 -13.97 -11.46
CA VAL A 322 -13.27 -15.07 -11.05
C VAL A 322 -13.80 -16.43 -11.49
N LEU A 323 -15.12 -16.61 -11.55
CA LEU A 323 -15.74 -17.81 -12.12
C LEU A 323 -15.40 -17.94 -13.61
N SER A 324 -15.53 -16.88 -14.40
CA SER A 324 -15.14 -16.90 -15.81
C SER A 324 -13.64 -17.22 -16.00
N GLN A 325 -12.78 -16.70 -15.12
CA GLN A 325 -11.35 -17.05 -15.14
C GLN A 325 -11.09 -18.52 -14.80
N LEU A 326 -11.79 -19.05 -13.80
CA LEU A 326 -11.72 -20.47 -13.44
C LEU A 326 -12.20 -21.37 -14.58
N GLU A 327 -13.30 -21.01 -15.23
CA GLU A 327 -13.82 -21.76 -16.38
C GLU A 327 -12.84 -21.76 -17.55
N ASN A 328 -12.23 -20.62 -17.88
CA ASN A 328 -11.19 -20.55 -18.92
C ASN A 328 -10.01 -21.48 -18.60
N GLU A 329 -9.54 -21.48 -17.35
CA GLU A 329 -8.44 -22.35 -16.92
C GLU A 329 -8.82 -23.84 -17.02
N ILE A 330 -10.04 -24.21 -16.62
CA ILE A 330 -10.55 -25.59 -16.77
C ILE A 330 -10.64 -25.95 -18.25
N PHE A 331 -11.15 -25.05 -19.08
CA PHE A 331 -11.33 -25.28 -20.51
C PHE A 331 -9.99 -25.49 -21.22
N ASP A 332 -8.99 -24.67 -20.91
CA ASP A 332 -7.64 -24.81 -21.47
C ASP A 332 -6.95 -26.09 -20.97
N TYR A 333 -7.16 -26.47 -19.71
CA TYR A 333 -6.74 -27.76 -19.19
C TYR A 333 -7.38 -28.93 -19.95
N LEU A 334 -8.70 -28.90 -20.20
CA LEU A 334 -9.40 -29.92 -20.95
C LEU A 334 -8.93 -29.99 -22.41
N LYS A 335 -8.70 -28.85 -23.07
CA LYS A 335 -8.12 -28.78 -24.43
C LYS A 335 -6.73 -29.42 -24.50
N SER A 336 -5.93 -29.38 -23.43
CA SER A 336 -4.60 -30.00 -23.44
C SER A 336 -4.65 -31.52 -23.69
N PHE A 337 -5.76 -32.19 -23.37
CA PHE A 337 -5.94 -33.61 -23.61
C PHE A 337 -6.21 -33.94 -25.09
N SER A 338 -6.88 -33.04 -25.84
CA SER A 338 -7.10 -33.26 -27.27
C SER A 338 -5.81 -33.06 -28.07
N LYS A 339 -4.99 -32.06 -27.72
CA LYS A 339 -3.70 -31.81 -28.37
C LYS A 339 -2.69 -32.93 -28.16
N LYS A 340 -2.60 -33.50 -26.95
CA LYS A 340 -1.71 -34.65 -26.65
C LYS A 340 -2.01 -35.89 -27.50
N LYS A 341 -3.25 -36.04 -27.98
CA LYS A 341 -3.65 -37.18 -28.80
C LYS A 341 -3.15 -37.07 -30.25
N VAL A 342 -3.00 -35.86 -30.79
CA VAL A 342 -2.50 -35.63 -32.16
C VAL A 342 -1.00 -35.96 -32.24
N THR A 343 -0.22 -35.55 -31.25
CA THR A 343 1.23 -35.79 -31.22
C THR A 343 1.60 -37.27 -31.04
N ASN A 344 0.76 -38.04 -30.35
CA ASN A 344 0.98 -39.48 -30.15
C ASN A 344 0.53 -40.35 -31.33
N ILE A 345 -0.26 -39.81 -32.27
CA ILE A 345 -0.66 -40.52 -33.51
C ILE A 345 0.38 -40.29 -34.62
N GLU A 346 1.12 -39.19 -34.59
CA GLU A 346 2.23 -38.92 -35.53
C GLU A 346 3.55 -39.64 -35.17
N LEU A 347 3.60 -40.30 -34.00
CA LEU A 347 4.77 -41.05 -33.51
C LEU A 347 4.53 -42.57 -33.40
N SER A 348 3.37 -43.05 -33.84
CA SER A 348 3.02 -44.48 -33.96
C SER A 348 2.81 -44.86 -35.41
#